data_AF-A0A6A3INR5-F1
#
_entry.id   AF-A0A6A3INR5-F1
#
_cell.length_a   1.000
_cell.length_b   1.000
_cell.length_c   1.000
_cell.angle_alpha   90.00
_cell.angle_beta   90.00
_cell.angle_gamma   90.00
#
_symmetry.space_group_name_H-M   'P 1'
#
loop_
_entity.id
_entity.type
_entity.pdbx_description
1 polymer ?
#
loop_
_entity_poly.entity_id
_entity_poly.type
_entity_poly.pdbx_seq_one_letter_code
_entity_poly.pdbx_strand_id
1 'polypeptide(L)'
;MPIGWNVTMQLDCTNDEGETSRRNVLGQIMDWQDCVGARGVFKWSVRFRNGVEKLFEIDQLAELIYNSDRDGLNITGTLIQDTLLTT
;
A
#
# COMPACT_ATOMS: atom_id res chain seq x y z
N MET A 1 -10.13 -5.04 12.62
CA MET A 1 -8.89 -4.28 12.90
C MET A 1 -8.33 -3.84 11.55
N PRO A 2 -8.01 -2.55 11.30
CA PRO A 2 -7.40 -2.18 10.05
C PRO A 2 -6.03 -2.84 9.97
N ILE A 3 -5.79 -3.55 8.87
CA ILE A 3 -4.58 -4.32 8.62
C ILE A 3 -3.43 -3.30 8.47
N GLY A 4 -2.68 -3.10 9.56
CA GLY A 4 -1.71 -2.03 9.79
C GLY A 4 -0.39 -2.16 9.02
N TRP A 5 -0.48 -2.35 7.72
CA TRP A 5 0.65 -2.44 6.83
C TRP A 5 1.04 -1.04 6.37
N ASN A 6 2.26 -0.65 6.68
CA ASN A 6 2.88 0.54 6.15
C ASN A 6 3.67 0.15 4.90
N VAL A 7 3.34 0.78 3.79
CA VAL A 7 4.08 0.69 2.53
C VAL A 7 4.74 2.03 2.25
N THR A 8 5.73 2.05 1.37
CA THR A 8 6.35 3.29 0.90
C THR A 8 6.36 3.33 -0.61
N MET A 9 6.08 4.50 -1.17
CA MET A 9 6.13 4.72 -2.60
C MET A 9 6.80 6.05 -2.88
N GLN A 10 7.62 6.12 -3.94
CA GLN A 10 8.06 7.42 -4.46
C GLN A 10 6.85 8.16 -5.01
N LEU A 11 6.50 9.27 -4.37
CA LEU A 11 5.48 10.18 -4.83
C LEU A 11 6.10 11.55 -5.05
N ASP A 12 5.56 12.25 -6.03
CA ASP A 12 5.85 13.66 -6.24
C ASP A 12 5.20 14.45 -5.09
N CYS A 13 6.02 15.17 -4.33
CA CYS A 13 5.60 16.11 -3.32
C CYS A 13 5.88 17.52 -3.84
N THR A 14 4.82 18.30 -4.00
CA THR A 14 4.91 19.73 -4.31
C THR A 14 4.92 20.51 -2.99
N ASN A 15 5.95 21.31 -2.76
CA ASN A 15 5.97 22.23 -1.62
C ASN A 15 5.12 23.49 -1.92
N ASP A 16 4.89 24.34 -0.91
CA ASP A 16 4.13 25.59 -1.06
C ASP A 16 4.76 26.58 -2.06
N GLU A 17 6.04 26.38 -2.40
CA GLU A 17 6.79 27.15 -3.39
C GLU A 17 6.67 26.59 -4.82
N GLY A 18 5.92 25.50 -5.02
CA GLY A 18 5.68 24.88 -6.32
C GLY A 18 6.81 23.97 -6.81
N GLU A 19 7.86 23.76 -6.02
CA GLU A 19 8.90 22.79 -6.34
C GLU A 19 8.39 21.37 -6.13
N THR A 20 8.49 20.57 -7.20
CA THR A 20 8.11 19.16 -7.17
C THR A 20 9.34 18.32 -6.90
N SER A 21 9.36 17.59 -5.79
CA SER A 21 10.43 16.65 -5.46
C SER A 21 9.88 15.25 -5.25
N ARG A 22 10.56 14.23 -5.77
CA ARG A 22 10.20 12.83 -5.49
C ARG A 22 10.75 12.41 -4.15
N ARG A 23 9.88 11.93 -3.27
CA ARG A 23 10.27 11.42 -1.96
C ARG A 23 9.55 10.10 -1.69
N ASN A 24 10.20 9.23 -0.92
CA ASN A 24 9.53 8.05 -0.39
C ASN A 24 8.49 8.49 0.64
N VAL A 25 7.21 8.32 0.31
CA VAL A 25 6.10 8.66 1.18
C VAL A 25 5.54 7.38 1.78
N LEU A 26 5.38 7.37 3.09
CA LEU A 26 4.74 6.28 3.81
C LEU A 26 3.24 6.31 3.57
N GLY A 27 2.67 5.16 3.22
CA GLY A 27 1.25 4.94 3.05
C GLY A 27 0.76 3.78 3.88
N GLN A 28 -0.52 3.84 4.22
CA GLN A 28 -1.22 2.84 5.01
C GLN A 28 -2.21 2.11 4.12
N ILE A 29 -2.14 0.78 4.11
CA ILE A 29 -3.16 -0.05 3.46
C ILE A 29 -4.44 0.05 4.30
N MET A 30 -5.53 0.49 3.67
CA MET A 30 -6.78 0.82 4.34
C MET A 30 -7.74 -0.38 4.29
N ASP A 31 -8.29 -0.65 3.09
CA ASP A 31 -9.23 -1.72 2.85
C ASP A 31 -9.26 -2.05 1.34
N TRP A 32 -9.86 -3.18 0.97
CA TRP A 32 -10.13 -3.51 -0.42
C TRP A 32 -11.51 -2.99 -0.83
N GLN A 33 -11.60 -2.52 -2.07
CA GLN A 33 -12.84 -2.11 -2.71
C GLN A 33 -13.15 -3.10 -3.84
N ASP A 34 -14.39 -3.58 -3.86
CA ASP A 34 -14.92 -4.33 -4.99
C ASP A 34 -15.08 -3.38 -6.16
N CYS A 35 -14.29 -3.56 -7.21
CA CYS A 35 -14.37 -2.71 -8.39
C CYS A 35 -15.47 -3.20 -9.32
N VAL A 36 -16.32 -2.27 -9.77
CA VAL A 36 -17.30 -2.55 -10.84
C VAL A 36 -16.53 -2.73 -12.15
N GLY A 37 -16.15 -3.97 -12.46
CA GLY A 37 -15.31 -4.33 -13.60
C GLY A 37 -15.39 -5.83 -13.92
N ALA A 38 -14.41 -6.35 -14.68
CA ALA A 38 -14.30 -7.79 -14.93
C ALA A 38 -14.34 -8.53 -13.58
N ARG A 39 -15.23 -9.53 -13.47
CA ARG A 39 -15.49 -10.27 -12.23
C ARG A 39 -14.19 -10.64 -11.52
N GLY A 40 -14.03 -10.17 -10.27
CA GLY A 40 -12.96 -10.61 -9.36
C GLY A 40 -11.72 -9.72 -9.27
N VAL A 41 -11.70 -8.52 -9.86
CA VAL A 41 -10.59 -7.57 -9.66
C VAL A 41 -10.82 -6.76 -8.39
N PHE A 42 -10.26 -7.24 -7.28
CA PHE A 42 -10.22 -6.49 -6.02
C PHE A 42 -9.08 -5.48 -6.05
N LYS A 43 -9.38 -4.22 -5.68
CA LYS A 43 -8.34 -3.19 -5.53
C LYS A 43 -8.20 -2.77 -4.08
N TRP A 44 -6.98 -2.72 -3.60
CA TRP A 44 -6.63 -2.29 -2.26
C TRP A 44 -6.35 -0.80 -2.25
N SER A 45 -7.00 -0.08 -1.34
CA SER A 45 -6.76 1.33 -1.11
C SER A 45 -5.58 1.53 -0.18
N VAL A 46 -4.66 2.38 -0.60
CA VAL A 46 -3.52 2.84 0.20
C VAL A 46 -3.58 4.35 0.32
N ARG A 47 -3.62 4.83 1.57
CA ARG A 47 -3.60 6.26 1.90
C ARG A 47 -2.18 6.66 2.30
N PHE A 48 -1.56 7.53 1.51
CA PHE A 48 -0.23 8.08 1.75
C PHE A 48 -0.28 9.30 2.67
N ARG A 49 0.78 9.54 3.44
CA ARG A 49 0.88 10.66 4.40
C ARG A 49 0.81 12.05 3.74
N ASN A 50 1.12 12.15 2.45
CA ASN A 50 0.93 13.37 1.68
C ASN A 50 -0.54 13.60 1.26
N GLY A 51 -1.48 12.78 1.74
CA GLY A 51 -2.91 12.88 1.42
C GLY A 51 -3.30 12.20 0.11
N VAL A 52 -2.34 11.66 -0.64
CA VAL A 52 -2.63 10.92 -1.88
C VAL A 52 -3.22 9.56 -1.53
N GLU A 53 -4.31 9.20 -2.18
CA GLU A 53 -4.87 7.85 -2.14
C GLU A 53 -4.68 7.17 -3.49
N LYS A 54 -4.22 5.92 -3.46
CA LYS A 54 -4.10 5.10 -4.66
C LYS A 54 -4.73 3.73 -4.44
N LEU A 55 -5.28 3.19 -5.52
CA LEU A 55 -5.83 1.85 -5.59
C LEU A 55 -4.81 0.95 -6.30
N PHE A 56 -4.51 -0.20 -5.70
CA PHE A 56 -3.58 -1.19 -6.23
C PHE A 56 -4.26 -2.53 -6.40
N GLU A 57 -3.93 -3.24 -7.47
CA GLU A 57 -4.24 -4.66 -7.57
C GLU A 57 -3.36 -5.46 -6.60
N ILE A 58 -3.78 -6.69 -6.26
CA ILE A 58 -3.07 -7.50 -5.26
C ILE A 58 -1.60 -7.75 -5.62
N ASP A 59 -1.30 -7.99 -6.90
CA ASP A 59 0.07 -8.22 -7.38
C ASP A 59 0.94 -6.97 -7.22
N GLN A 60 0.38 -5.80 -7.55
CA GLN A 60 1.06 -4.51 -7.38
C GLN A 60 1.27 -4.17 -5.90
N LEU A 61 0.29 -4.51 -5.06
CA LEU A 61 0.38 -4.32 -3.62
C LEU A 61 1.47 -5.22 -3.01
N ALA A 62 1.55 -6.48 -3.45
CA ALA A 62 2.58 -7.42 -3.02
C ALA A 62 3.99 -6.92 -3.40
N GLU A 63 4.17 -6.39 -4.60
CA GLU A 63 5.43 -5.78 -5.03
C GLU A 63 5.77 -4.54 -4.18
N LEU A 64 4.78 -3.69 -3.90
CA LEU A 64 4.97 -2.49 -3.09
C LEU A 64 5.37 -2.81 -1.64
N ILE A 65 4.75 -3.83 -1.07
CA ILE A 65 5.12 -4.41 0.22
C ILE A 65 6.55 -4.93 0.14
N TYR A 66 6.88 -5.80 -0.81
CA TYR A 66 8.22 -6.38 -0.92
C TYR A 66 9.33 -5.31 -1.02
N ASN A 67 9.12 -4.27 -1.83
CA ASN A 67 10.07 -3.18 -1.96
C ASN A 67 10.21 -2.36 -0.67
N SER A 68 9.11 -2.15 0.06
CA SER A 68 9.14 -1.44 1.35
C SER A 68 9.89 -2.23 2.43
N ASP A 69 9.80 -3.55 2.42
CA ASP A 69 10.49 -4.44 3.35
C ASP A 69 12.00 -4.43 3.08
N ARG A 70 12.37 -4.60 1.80
CA ARG A 70 13.76 -4.59 1.35
C ARG A 70 14.49 -3.29 1.71
N ASP A 71 13.79 -2.16 1.61
CA ASP A 71 14.36 -0.84 1.89
C ASP A 71 14.38 -0.52 3.41
N GLY A 72 14.01 -1.48 4.27
CA GLY A 72 14.02 -1.34 5.73
C GLY A 72 12.94 -0.39 6.25
N LEU A 73 11.92 -0.10 5.43
CA LEU A 73 10.85 0.85 5.72
C LEU A 73 9.71 0.13 6.44
N ASN A 74 10.04 -0.36 7.64
CA ASN A 74 9.19 -0.86 8.72
C ASN A 74 7.75 -1.25 8.33
N ILE A 75 7.59 -2.43 7.72
CA ILE A 75 6.29 -3.06 7.50
C ILE A 75 5.83 -3.69 8.81
N THR A 76 4.95 -3.01 9.53
CA THR A 76 4.38 -3.51 10.80
C THR A 76 3.25 -4.53 10.63
N GLY A 77 3.15 -5.16 9.45
CA GLY A 77 2.18 -6.19 9.16
C GLY A 77 2.89 -7.50 8.89
N THR A 78 2.87 -8.43 9.84
CA THR A 78 3.26 -9.82 9.55
C THR A 78 2.21 -10.41 8.60
N LEU A 79 2.62 -10.92 7.44
CA LEU A 79 1.75 -11.78 6.63
C LEU A 79 1.50 -13.03 7.49
N ILE A 80 0.36 -13.08 8.16
CA ILE A 80 -0.12 -14.36 8.66
C ILE A 80 -0.45 -15.14 7.38
N GLN A 81 0.51 -15.96 6.93
CA GLN A 81 0.16 -17.07 6.09
C GLN A 81 -0.76 -17.92 6.97
N ASP A 82 -2.05 -17.93 6.64
CA ASP A 82 -3.00 -18.94 7.13
C ASP A 82 -2.55 -20.30 6.59
N THR A 83 -1.43 -20.78 7.09
CA THR A 83 -1.03 -22.17 6.98
C THR A 83 -1.62 -22.83 8.21
N LEU A 84 -2.63 -23.68 7.96
CA LEU A 84 -3.22 -24.68 8.86
C LEU A 84 -4.46 -24.27 9.66
N LEU A 85 -5.58 -24.05 8.94
CA LEU A 85 -6.87 -24.58 9.38
C LEU A 85 -7.11 -25.93 8.68
N THR A 86 -6.41 -26.96 9.15
CA THR A 86 -6.86 -28.35 8.99
C THR A 86 -7.11 -28.88 10.39
N THR A 87 -8.39 -28.95 10.77
CA THR A 87 -8.87 -29.78 11.87
C THR A 87 -10.07 -30.56 11.37
#